data_AF-A0A9D2NTR0-F1
#
_entry.id   AF-A0A9D2NTR0-F1
#
_cell.length_a   1.000
_cell.length_b   1.000
_cell.length_c   1.000
_cell.angle_alpha   90.00
_cell.angle_beta   90.00
_cell.angle_gamma   90.00
#
_symmetry.space_group_name_H-M   'P 1'
#
loop_
_entity.id
_entity.type
_entity.pdbx_description
1 polymer ?
#
loop_
_entity_poly.entity_id
_entity_poly.type
_entity_poly.pdbx_seq_one_letter_code
_entity_poly.pdbx_strand_id
1 'polypeptide(L)'
;MKQALRPYGLSLLFLLGFLLLFSFLSTVLYHFSLISANVFHIFNDVAAYAGMLISGGLFGFLIKKSALPQALLMSMFLMLCSLFLKEAQDSLIHVVCHGALFLVCALIAHMTLIHPDR
;
A
#
# COMPACT_ATOMS: atom_id res chain seq x y z
N MET A 1 -1.25 5.82 -21.74
CA MET A 1 -1.04 4.43 -21.27
C MET A 1 -2.23 3.59 -21.71
N LYS A 2 -2.05 2.35 -22.20
CA LYS A 2 -3.16 1.41 -22.47
C LYS A 2 -4.11 1.41 -21.26
N GLN A 3 -5.42 1.58 -21.45
CA GLN A 3 -6.41 1.71 -20.35
C GLN A 3 -6.28 0.63 -19.26
N ALA A 4 -5.77 -0.55 -19.60
CA ALA A 4 -5.51 -1.66 -18.68
C ALA A 4 -4.41 -1.39 -17.63
N LEU A 5 -3.44 -0.50 -17.89
CA LEU A 5 -2.32 -0.22 -16.99
C LEU A 5 -2.58 0.96 -16.03
N ARG A 6 -3.64 1.73 -16.28
CA ARG A 6 -4.03 2.88 -15.47
C ARG A 6 -4.28 2.55 -13.98
N PRO A 7 -4.99 1.47 -13.60
CA PRO A 7 -5.19 1.14 -12.19
C PRO A 7 -3.89 0.85 -11.45
N TYR A 8 -2.95 0.16 -12.09
CA TYR A 8 -1.64 -0.15 -11.51
C TYR A 8 -0.80 1.10 -11.29
N GLY A 9 -0.70 1.95 -12.33
CA GLY A 9 0.08 3.17 -12.25
C GLY A 9 -0.43 4.12 -11.18
N LEU A 10 -1.76 4.27 -11.07
CA LEU A 10 -2.36 5.14 -10.05
C LEU A 10 -2.20 4.59 -8.64
N SER A 11 -2.40 3.29 -8.44
CA SER A 11 -2.20 2.63 -7.15
C SER A 11 -0.75 2.73 -6.68
N LEU A 12 0.22 2.49 -7.57
CA LEU A 12 1.65 2.67 -7.26
C LEU A 12 2.01 4.12 -6.99
N LEU A 13 1.50 5.06 -7.78
CA LEU A 13 1.74 6.49 -7.59
C LEU A 13 1.24 6.94 -6.21
N PHE A 14 0.04 6.52 -5.82
CA PHE A 14 -0.52 6.85 -4.51
C PHE A 14 0.28 6.21 -3.38
N LEU A 15 0.65 4.93 -3.51
CA LEU A 15 1.42 4.23 -2.50
C LEU A 15 2.80 4.89 -2.27
N LEU A 16 3.56 5.09 -3.36
CA LEU A 16 4.88 5.71 -3.30
C LEU A 16 4.80 7.16 -2.85
N GLY A 17 3.83 7.93 -3.36
CA GLY A 17 3.62 9.31 -2.97
C GLY A 17 3.29 9.44 -1.48
N PHE A 18 2.43 8.56 -0.96
CA PHE A 18 2.06 8.56 0.45
C PHE A 18 3.26 8.17 1.34
N LEU A 19 3.95 7.08 1.01
CA LEU A 19 5.13 6.62 1.75
C LEU A 19 6.23 7.68 1.79
N LEU A 20 6.57 8.27 0.63
CA LEU A 20 7.60 9.30 0.54
C LEU A 20 7.22 10.57 1.30
N LEU A 21 5.96 10.99 1.21
CA LEU A 21 5.47 12.17 1.93
C LEU A 21 5.57 12.00 3.44
N PHE A 22 5.07 10.88 3.97
CA PHE A 22 5.09 10.62 5.41
C PHE A 22 6.49 10.32 5.93
N SER A 23 7.32 9.62 5.15
CA SER A 23 8.74 9.40 5.49
C SER A 23 9.53 10.71 5.50
N PHE A 24 9.29 11.61 4.55
CA PHE A 24 9.88 12.94 4.56
C PHE A 24 9.40 13.75 5.78
N LEU A 25 8.09 13.77 6.05
CA LEU A 25 7.52 14.52 7.16
C LEU A 25 8.04 14.00 8.52
N SER A 26 8.05 12.69 8.73
CA SER A 26 8.57 12.07 9.95
C SER A 26 10.07 12.33 10.12
N THR A 27 10.85 12.29 9.03
CA THR A 27 12.29 12.61 9.05
C THR A 27 12.53 14.06 9.44
N VAL A 28 11.75 15.01 8.90
CA VAL A 28 11.83 16.43 9.27
C VAL A 28 11.51 16.61 10.76
N LEU A 29 10.42 16.02 11.25
CA LEU A 29 10.03 16.11 12.66
C LEU A 29 11.09 15.51 13.59
N TYR A 30 11.70 14.39 13.19
CA TYR A 30 12.77 13.75 13.95
C TYR A 30 14.06 14.59 13.93
N HIS A 31 14.44 15.14 12.78
CA HIS A 31 15.64 15.97 12.63
C HIS A 31 15.59 17.21 13.54
N PHE A 32 14.42 17.86 13.64
CA PHE A 32 14.19 18.98 14.55
C PHE A 32 13.92 18.56 16.01
N SER A 33 14.11 17.27 16.34
CA SER A 33 13.87 16.70 17.69
C SER A 33 12.46 16.95 18.24
N LEU A 34 11.48 17.16 17.35
CA LEU A 34 10.07 17.38 17.72
C LEU A 34 9.37 16.08 18.10
N ILE A 35 9.91 14.94 17.68
CA ILE A 35 9.41 13.59 18.00
C ILE A 35 10.58 12.68 18.38
N SER A 36 10.31 11.68 19.23
CA SER A 36 11.31 10.66 19.58
C SER A 36 11.49 9.61 18.48
N ALA A 37 12.59 8.85 18.52
CA ALA A 37 12.84 7.77 17.55
C ALA A 37 11.72 6.72 17.53
N ASN A 38 11.15 6.38 18.70
CA ASN A 38 10.03 5.45 18.78
C ASN A 38 8.79 5.99 18.06
N VAL A 39 8.49 7.28 18.25
CA VAL A 39 7.37 7.95 17.58
C VAL A 39 7.59 8.04 16.07
N PHE A 40 8.83 8.28 15.61
CA PHE A 40 9.21 8.24 14.21
C PHE A 40 8.91 6.88 13.54
N HIS A 41 9.33 5.77 14.17
CA HIS A 41 9.08 4.43 13.64
C HIS A 41 7.59 4.10 13.61
N ILE A 42 6.84 4.39 14.68
CA ILE A 42 5.40 4.19 14.73
C ILE A 42 4.68 4.99 13.64
N PHE A 43 5.04 6.26 13.43
CA PHE A 43 4.42 7.08 12.39
C PHE A 43 4.67 6.52 10.99
N ASN A 44 5.89 6.06 10.69
CA ASN A 44 6.21 5.47 9.40
C ASN A 44 5.51 4.13 9.18
N ASP A 45 5.46 3.27 10.20
CA ASP A 45 4.73 1.99 10.12
C ASP A 45 3.24 2.24 9.86
N VAL A 46 2.59 3.10 10.66
CA VAL A 46 1.17 3.44 10.48
C VAL A 46 0.92 4.05 9.11
N ALA A 47 1.81 4.92 8.63
CA ALA A 47 1.71 5.49 7.30
C ALA A 47 1.85 4.43 6.19
N ALA A 48 2.72 3.44 6.36
CA ALA A 48 2.86 2.33 5.42
C ALA A 48 1.58 1.49 5.33
N TYR A 49 1.01 1.13 6.48
CA TYR A 49 -0.28 0.42 6.53
C TYR A 49 -1.42 1.24 5.91
N ALA A 50 -1.52 2.53 6.22
CA ALA A 50 -2.52 3.42 5.65
C ALA A 50 -2.36 3.58 4.12
N GLY A 51 -1.12 3.73 3.65
CA GLY A 51 -0.80 3.79 2.22
C GLY A 51 -1.23 2.53 1.47
N MET A 52 -1.01 1.35 2.06
CA MET A 52 -1.45 0.07 1.49
C MET A 52 -2.97 -0.08 1.45
N LEU A 53 -3.69 0.38 2.47
CA LEU A 53 -5.16 0.39 2.48
C LEU A 53 -5.72 1.27 1.36
N ILE A 54 -5.25 2.52 1.26
CA ILE A 54 -5.72 3.49 0.27
C ILE A 54 -5.38 3.00 -1.14
N SER A 55 -4.14 2.55 -1.35
CA SER A 55 -3.67 2.06 -2.64
C SER A 55 -4.41 0.79 -3.07
N GLY A 56 -4.62 -0.16 -2.16
CA GLY A 56 -5.38 -1.38 -2.41
C GLY A 56 -6.84 -1.08 -2.75
N GLY A 57 -7.50 -0.20 -1.99
CA GLY A 57 -8.86 0.23 -2.27
C GLY A 57 -9.00 0.92 -3.64
N LEU A 58 -8.09 1.84 -3.96
CA LEU A 58 -8.07 2.53 -5.26
C LEU A 58 -7.84 1.55 -6.41
N PHE A 59 -6.96 0.56 -6.21
CA PHE A 59 -6.72 -0.49 -7.19
C PHE A 59 -7.98 -1.33 -7.42
N GLY A 60 -8.61 -1.83 -6.34
CA GLY A 60 -9.84 -2.63 -6.40
C GLY A 60 -11.01 -1.94 -7.10
N PHE A 61 -11.15 -0.63 -6.90
CA PHE A 61 -12.18 0.18 -7.55
C PHE A 61 -11.97 0.34 -9.06
N LEU A 62 -10.72 0.43 -9.51
CA LEU A 62 -10.38 0.76 -10.90
C LEU A 62 -10.18 -0.48 -11.80
N ILE A 63 -10.09 -1.68 -11.23
CA ILE A 63 -9.89 -2.92 -12.00
C ILE A 63 -11.20 -3.52 -12.53
N LYS A 64 -11.12 -4.21 -13.69
CA LYS A 64 -12.26 -4.92 -14.32
C LYS A 64 -12.56 -6.25 -13.61
N LYS A 65 -13.77 -6.81 -13.77
CA LYS A 65 -14.19 -8.10 -13.18
C LYS A 65 -13.26 -9.30 -13.38
N SER A 66 -12.47 -9.32 -14.45
CA SER A 66 -11.50 -10.40 -14.72
C SER A 66 -10.13 -10.20 -14.04
N ALA A 67 -10.04 -9.31 -13.04
CA ALA A 67 -8.79 -8.81 -12.48
C ALA A 67 -8.40 -9.41 -11.12
N LEU A 68 -9.05 -10.47 -10.64
CA LEU A 68 -8.56 -11.23 -9.48
C LEU A 68 -7.07 -11.63 -9.63
N PRO A 69 -6.61 -12.13 -10.79
CA PRO A 69 -5.20 -12.46 -10.99
C PRO A 69 -4.29 -11.22 -10.97
N GLN A 70 -4.84 -10.05 -11.32
CA GLN A 70 -4.15 -8.78 -11.38
C GLN A 70 -3.90 -8.19 -9.98
N ALA A 71 -4.89 -8.27 -9.10
CA ALA A 71 -4.76 -7.91 -7.69
C ALA A 71 -3.76 -8.82 -6.97
N LEU A 72 -3.78 -10.12 -7.27
CA LEU A 72 -2.82 -11.10 -6.77
C LEU A 72 -1.39 -10.83 -7.26
N LEU A 73 -1.20 -10.57 -8.56
CA LEU A 73 0.12 -10.22 -9.09
C LEU A 73 0.67 -8.93 -8.49
N MET A 74 -0.19 -7.94 -8.27
CA MET A 74 0.21 -6.67 -7.67
C MET A 74 0.57 -6.82 -6.20
N SER A 75 -0.21 -7.58 -5.41
CA SER A 75 0.12 -7.86 -4.01
C SER A 75 1.42 -8.64 -3.90
N MET A 76 1.66 -9.61 -4.78
CA MET A 76 2.94 -10.34 -4.85
C MET A 76 4.11 -9.43 -5.24
N PHE A 77 3.91 -8.49 -6.17
CA PHE A 77 4.94 -7.52 -6.56
C PHE A 77 5.29 -6.57 -5.41
N LEU A 78 4.29 -6.04 -4.71
CA LEU A 78 4.50 -5.18 -3.54
C LEU A 78 5.19 -5.93 -2.40
N MET A 79 4.82 -7.19 -2.18
CA MET A 79 5.46 -8.09 -1.23
C MET A 79 6.95 -8.30 -1.57
N LEU A 80 7.29 -8.48 -2.85
CA LEU A 80 8.67 -8.57 -3.32
C LEU A 80 9.42 -7.24 -3.11
N CYS A 81 8.84 -6.10 -3.47
CA CYS A 81 9.45 -4.78 -3.26
C CYS A 81 9.75 -4.51 -1.79
N SER A 82 8.86 -4.88 -0.87
CA SER A 82 9.10 -4.69 0.57
C SER A 82 10.20 -5.60 1.13
N LEU A 83 10.46 -6.78 0.55
CA LEU A 83 11.62 -7.60 0.93
C LEU A 83 12.95 -6.91 0.60
N PHE A 84 13.01 -6.14 -0.49
CA PHE A 84 14.21 -5.39 -0.87
C PHE A 84 14.40 -4.10 -0.06
N LEU A 85 13.32 -3.53 0.49
CA LEU A 85 13.35 -2.28 1.26
C LEU A 85 13.79 -2.45 2.72
N LYS A 86 13.89 -3.68 3.22
CA LYS A 86 14.62 -4.06 4.45
C LYS A 86 14.40 -3.11 5.65
N GLU A 87 13.14 -2.85 5.99
CA GLU A 87 12.78 -2.29 7.30
C GLU A 87 12.28 -3.40 8.24
N ALA A 88 12.80 -3.35 9.48
CA ALA A 88 12.44 -4.11 10.67
C ALA A 88 12.90 -5.58 10.82
N GLN A 89 13.20 -5.91 12.09
CA GLN A 89 13.82 -7.12 12.63
C GLN A 89 13.05 -8.44 12.39
N ASP A 90 11.83 -8.39 11.85
CA ASP A 90 11.02 -9.57 11.48
C ASP A 90 10.41 -9.38 10.09
N SER A 91 11.28 -9.49 9.07
CA SER A 91 11.03 -9.01 7.72
C SER A 91 9.96 -9.78 6.94
N LEU A 92 9.59 -11.00 7.33
CA LEU A 92 8.62 -11.80 6.58
C LEU A 92 7.17 -11.53 6.99
N ILE A 93 6.92 -11.39 8.29
CA ILE A 93 5.56 -11.19 8.83
C ILE A 93 5.04 -9.84 8.37
N HIS A 94 5.86 -8.79 8.45
CA HIS A 94 5.46 -7.44 8.06
C HIS A 94 5.11 -7.38 6.56
N VAL A 95 5.93 -8.02 5.74
CA VAL A 95 5.76 -8.08 4.27
C VAL A 95 4.51 -8.86 3.87
N VAL A 96 4.26 -10.00 4.50
CA VAL A 96 3.03 -10.78 4.27
C VAL A 96 1.80 -10.01 4.73
N CYS A 97 1.85 -9.33 5.88
CA CYS A 97 0.75 -8.49 6.37
C CYS A 97 0.44 -7.33 5.41
N HIS A 98 1.45 -6.64 4.87
CA HIS A 98 1.23 -5.56 3.91
C HIS A 98 0.61 -6.08 2.60
N GLY A 99 1.17 -7.16 2.03
CA GLY A 99 0.63 -7.79 0.82
C GLY A 99 -0.80 -8.30 0.99
N ALA A 100 -1.08 -8.94 2.13
CA ALA A 100 -2.42 -9.42 2.48
C ALA A 100 -3.40 -8.26 2.67
N LEU A 101 -2.99 -7.18 3.33
CA LEU A 101 -3.83 -6.00 3.55
C LEU A 101 -4.21 -5.33 2.22
N PHE A 102 -3.24 -5.13 1.33
CA PHE A 102 -3.49 -4.60 -0.01
C PHE A 102 -4.48 -5.47 -0.79
N LEU A 103 -4.27 -6.79 -0.78
CA LEU A 103 -5.12 -7.73 -1.48
C LEU A 103 -6.55 -7.71 -0.92
N VAL A 104 -6.71 -7.78 0.40
CA VAL A 104 -8.03 -7.75 1.06
C VAL A 104 -8.74 -6.44 0.75
N CYS A 105 -8.06 -5.29 0.85
CA CYS A 105 -8.68 -4.00 0.53
C CYS A 105 -9.08 -3.90 -0.95
N ALA A 106 -8.24 -4.39 -1.87
CA ALA A 106 -8.57 -4.44 -3.28
C ALA A 106 -9.78 -5.33 -3.56
N LEU A 107 -9.88 -6.50 -2.91
CA LEU A 107 -11.01 -7.39 -3.04
C LEU A 107 -12.30 -6.80 -2.48
N ILE A 108 -12.24 -6.20 -1.28
CA ILE A 108 -13.39 -5.53 -0.66
C ILE A 108 -13.88 -4.42 -1.56
N ALA A 109 -13.01 -3.48 -1.96
CA ALA A 109 -13.38 -2.37 -2.83
C ALA A 109 -13.96 -2.84 -4.18
N HIS A 110 -13.40 -3.92 -4.74
CA HIS A 110 -13.94 -4.52 -5.96
C HIS A 110 -15.34 -5.11 -5.77
N MET A 111 -15.56 -5.84 -4.66
CA MET A 111 -16.85 -6.47 -4.37
C MET A 111 -17.93 -5.47 -3.96
N THR A 112 -17.60 -4.46 -3.16
CA THR A 112 -18.59 -3.53 -2.59
C THR A 112 -18.93 -2.35 -3.50
N LEU A 113 -18.00 -1.89 -4.37
CA LEU A 113 -18.22 -0.70 -5.18
C LEU A 113 -18.58 -0.98 -6.65
N ILE A 114 -18.37 -2.20 -7.15
CA ILE A 114 -18.72 -2.59 -8.54
C ILE A 114 -19.98 -3.47 -8.58
N HIS A 115 -20.46 -3.94 -7.43
CA HIS A 115 -21.73 -4.66 -7.29
C HIS A 115 -22.60 -4.12 -6.15
N PRO A 116 -23.30 -2.99 -6.36
CA PRO A 116 -24.33 -2.55 -5.43
C PRO A 116 -25.59 -3.46 -5.44
N ASP A 117 -25.74 -4.36 -6.43
CA ASP A 117 -26.95 -5.17 -6.62
C ASP A 117 -26.77 -6.67 -6.30
N ARG A 118 -26.30 -6.98 -5.08
CA ARG A 118 -26.59 -8.27 -4.44
C ARG A 118 -27.14 -8.05 -3.04
#